data_AF-A6N0U6-F1
#
_entry.id   AF-A6N0U6-F1
#
_cell.length_a   1.000
_cell.length_b   1.000
_cell.length_c   1.000
_cell.angle_alpha   90.00
_cell.angle_beta   90.00
_cell.angle_gamma   90.00
#
_symmetry.space_group_name_H-M   'P 1'
#
loop_
_entity.id
_entity.type
_entity.pdbx_description
1 polymer ?
#
loop_
_entity_poly.entity_id
_entity_poly.type
_entity_poly.pdbx_seq_one_letter_code
_entity_poly.pdbx_strand_id
1 'polypeptide(L)'
;NSDGLVIHDSTWTYKIPTVDTIPKQFNVELINSARDHKRVLSSKASGEPPLLLASSVHCAMREAIRAARKEFAGAGGSPLTFQMDVPATMPIVKELCGLDVVERYL
;
A
#
# COMPACT_ATOMS: atom_id res chain seq x y z
N ASN A 1 9.22 -12.11 -17.39
CA ASN A 1 10.23 -13.08 -17.89
C ASN A 1 11.11 -12.34 -18.89
N SER A 2 12.18 -12.96 -19.40
CA SER A 2 13.02 -12.37 -20.47
C SER A 2 12.24 -12.02 -21.74
N ASP A 3 11.10 -12.67 -21.93
CA ASP A 3 10.32 -12.66 -23.18
C ASP A 3 9.19 -11.61 -23.18
N GLY A 4 9.01 -10.86 -22.08
CA GLY A 4 7.96 -9.84 -21.94
C GLY A 4 6.52 -10.38 -21.84
N LEU A 5 6.34 -11.67 -21.58
CA LEU A 5 5.01 -12.29 -21.49
C LEU A 5 4.38 -12.08 -20.11
N VAL A 6 3.04 -12.02 -20.10
CA VAL A 6 2.24 -11.93 -18.87
C VAL A 6 2.33 -13.25 -18.12
N ILE A 7 2.72 -13.17 -16.83
CA ILE A 7 2.87 -14.34 -15.95
C ILE A 7 1.60 -14.55 -15.09
N HIS A 8 0.91 -13.46 -14.77
CA HIS A 8 -0.29 -13.48 -13.92
C HIS A 8 -1.55 -13.28 -14.76
N ASP A 9 -2.01 -14.34 -15.42
CA ASP A 9 -3.12 -14.36 -16.38
C ASP A 9 -4.46 -14.85 -15.80
N SER A 10 -4.51 -15.20 -14.51
CA SER A 10 -5.70 -15.73 -13.86
C SER A 10 -5.88 -15.19 -12.45
N THR A 11 -7.08 -15.38 -11.89
CA THR A 11 -7.39 -15.01 -10.49
C THR A 11 -6.60 -15.84 -9.46
N TRP A 12 -6.03 -16.97 -9.88
CA TRP A 12 -5.13 -17.77 -9.06
C TRP A 12 -3.78 -17.08 -8.88
N THR A 13 -3.31 -16.32 -9.87
CA THR A 13 -1.98 -15.72 -9.89
C THR A 13 -1.99 -14.21 -9.69
N TYR A 14 -3.04 -13.48 -10.07
CA TYR A 14 -3.23 -12.05 -9.80
C TYR A 14 -4.22 -11.82 -8.65
N LYS A 15 -3.77 -11.12 -7.59
CA LYS A 15 -4.56 -10.92 -6.36
C LYS A 15 -5.10 -9.51 -6.27
N ILE A 16 -6.41 -9.37 -6.41
CA ILE A 16 -7.15 -8.14 -6.13
C ILE A 16 -7.49 -8.04 -4.63
N PRO A 17 -7.75 -6.83 -4.11
CA PRO A 17 -8.31 -6.66 -2.78
C PRO A 17 -9.62 -7.44 -2.60
N THR A 18 -9.72 -8.20 -1.52
CA THR A 18 -10.87 -9.00 -1.09
C THR A 18 -11.40 -8.51 0.27
N VAL A 19 -12.49 -9.10 0.77
CA VAL A 19 -13.17 -8.67 2.01
C VAL A 19 -12.29 -8.66 3.27
N ASP A 20 -11.22 -9.42 3.27
CA ASP A 20 -10.19 -9.54 4.31
C ASP A 20 -9.10 -8.46 4.21
N THR A 21 -9.02 -7.73 3.08
CA THR A 21 -7.99 -6.72 2.83
C THR A 21 -8.46 -5.28 3.11
N ILE A 22 -9.74 -5.08 3.40
CA ILE A 22 -10.28 -3.75 3.75
C ILE A 22 -9.86 -3.34 5.17
N PRO A 23 -9.74 -2.03 5.48
CA PRO A 23 -9.48 -1.58 6.83
C PRO A 23 -10.57 -2.07 7.80
N LYS A 24 -10.15 -2.63 8.95
CA LYS A 24 -11.08 -3.10 9.99
C LYS A 24 -12.04 -2.00 10.47
N GLN A 25 -11.53 -0.77 10.54
CA GLN A 25 -12.33 0.43 10.76
C GLN A 25 -12.18 1.31 9.53
N PHE A 26 -13.29 1.52 8.80
CA PHE A 26 -13.31 2.30 7.58
C PHE A 26 -14.33 3.43 7.71
N ASN A 27 -13.86 4.62 8.05
CA ASN A 27 -14.70 5.80 8.27
C ASN A 27 -14.67 6.69 7.01
N VAL A 28 -15.84 7.11 6.55
CA VAL A 28 -15.99 8.00 5.39
C VAL A 28 -16.97 9.11 5.74
N GLU A 29 -16.55 10.36 5.53
CA GLU A 29 -17.37 11.54 5.77
C GLU A 29 -17.45 12.39 4.50
N LEU A 30 -18.66 12.85 4.18
CA LEU A 30 -18.89 13.78 3.08
C LEU A 30 -18.92 15.19 3.63
N ILE A 31 -17.98 16.02 3.18
CA ILE A 31 -17.92 17.43 3.59
C ILE A 31 -19.10 18.18 2.99
N ASN A 32 -19.90 18.82 3.84
CA ASN A 32 -20.96 19.72 3.40
C ASN A 32 -20.33 21.03 2.88
N SER A 33 -20.28 21.18 1.56
CA SER A 33 -19.77 22.39 0.93
C SER A 33 -20.89 23.37 0.61
N ALA A 34 -20.57 24.67 0.62
CA ALA A 34 -21.48 25.71 0.16
C ALA A 34 -21.98 25.44 -1.28
N ARG A 35 -23.17 25.99 -1.60
CA ARG A 35 -23.75 25.86 -2.94
C ARG A 35 -22.80 26.42 -4.00
N ASP A 36 -22.57 25.62 -5.03
CA ASP A 36 -21.79 25.99 -6.20
C ASP A 36 -22.71 26.05 -7.42
N HIS A 37 -22.99 27.27 -7.89
CA HIS A 37 -23.87 27.54 -9.02
C HIS A 37 -23.23 27.20 -10.38
N LYS A 38 -21.90 26.95 -10.42
CA LYS A 38 -21.20 26.58 -11.67
C LYS A 38 -21.27 25.09 -11.98
N ARG A 39 -21.82 24.28 -11.07
CA ARG A 39 -21.87 22.82 -11.20
C ARG A 39 -23.31 22.32 -11.22
N VAL A 40 -23.52 21.21 -11.91
CA VAL A 40 -24.83 20.54 -11.95
C VAL A 40 -25.23 20.16 -10.53
N LEU A 41 -26.29 20.80 -10.02
CA LEU A 41 -26.79 20.60 -8.66
C LEU A 41 -25.71 20.76 -7.58
N SER A 42 -24.70 21.61 -7.81
CA SER A 42 -23.55 21.78 -6.91
C SER A 42 -22.73 20.50 -6.63
N SER A 43 -22.81 19.49 -7.51
CA SER A 43 -22.09 18.21 -7.38
C SER A 43 -20.59 18.30 -7.69
N LYS A 44 -19.81 17.29 -7.31
CA LYS A 44 -18.39 17.17 -7.65
C LYS A 44 -18.08 15.75 -8.13
N ALA A 45 -17.17 15.62 -9.10
CA ALA A 45 -16.70 14.31 -9.54
C ALA A 45 -15.91 13.63 -8.42
N SER A 46 -16.21 12.35 -8.17
CA SER A 46 -15.62 11.56 -7.09
C SER A 46 -15.12 10.19 -7.52
N GLY A 47 -15.16 9.85 -8.82
CA GLY A 47 -14.76 8.51 -9.29
C GLY A 47 -13.27 8.24 -9.06
N GLU A 48 -12.41 9.07 -9.64
CA GLU A 48 -10.95 8.93 -9.57
C GLU A 48 -10.31 9.53 -8.31
N PRO A 49 -10.73 10.71 -7.80
CA PRO A 49 -10.00 11.38 -6.71
C PRO A 49 -9.76 10.53 -5.45
N PRO A 50 -10.70 9.70 -4.97
CA PRO A 50 -10.48 8.87 -3.79
C PRO A 50 -9.43 7.76 -3.98
N LEU A 51 -9.15 7.33 -5.21
CA LEU A 51 -8.18 6.26 -5.47
C LEU A 51 -6.79 6.62 -4.96
N LEU A 52 -6.39 7.89 -5.11
CA LEU A 52 -5.10 8.37 -4.62
C LEU A 52 -4.96 8.28 -3.09
N LEU A 53 -6.06 8.33 -2.34
CA LEU A 53 -6.04 8.24 -0.89
C LEU A 53 -5.55 6.88 -0.39
N ALA A 54 -5.61 5.83 -1.20
CA ALA A 54 -5.05 4.51 -0.88
C ALA A 54 -3.52 4.55 -0.67
N SER A 55 -2.82 5.56 -1.20
CA SER A 55 -1.39 5.78 -0.93
C SER A 55 -1.07 5.97 0.55
N SER A 56 -2.06 6.40 1.36
CA SER A 56 -1.93 6.49 2.82
C SER A 56 -1.54 5.16 3.46
N VAL A 57 -2.08 4.03 2.97
CA VAL A 57 -1.75 2.69 3.47
C VAL A 57 -0.29 2.34 3.16
N HIS A 58 0.19 2.71 1.98
CA HIS A 58 1.59 2.52 1.59
C HIS A 58 2.54 3.37 2.45
N CYS A 59 2.18 4.62 2.75
CA CYS A 59 2.94 5.47 3.66
C CYS A 59 2.95 4.92 5.10
N ALA A 60 1.82 4.41 5.60
CA ALA A 60 1.74 3.78 6.91
C ALA A 60 2.63 2.53 7.01
N MET A 61 2.66 1.70 5.95
CA MET A 61 3.57 0.56 5.87
C MET A 61 5.04 0.98 5.93
N ARG A 62 5.41 2.07 5.25
CA ARG A 62 6.78 2.60 5.28
C ARG A 62 7.20 2.99 6.70
N GLU A 63 6.33 3.67 7.45
CA GLU A 63 6.61 4.02 8.84
C GLU A 63 6.64 2.79 9.76
N ALA A 64 5.80 1.77 9.50
CA ALA A 64 5.84 0.51 10.25
C ALA A 64 7.17 -0.24 10.05
N ILE A 65 7.67 -0.32 8.80
CA ILE A 65 8.99 -0.90 8.51
C ILE A 65 10.10 -0.10 9.18
N ARG A 66 10.01 1.24 9.17
CA ARG A 66 10.98 2.11 9.85
C ARG A 66 10.98 1.86 11.35
N ALA A 67 9.82 1.65 11.97
CA ALA A 67 9.71 1.29 13.39
C ALA A 67 10.32 -0.09 13.66
N ALA A 68 9.97 -1.11 12.87
CA ALA A 68 10.54 -2.45 12.96
C ALA A 68 12.07 -2.45 12.88
N ARG A 69 12.64 -1.68 11.93
CA ARG A 69 14.10 -1.51 11.81
C ARG A 69 14.74 -0.90 13.05
N LYS A 70 14.08 0.04 13.73
CA LYS A 70 14.59 0.61 14.98
C LYS A 70 14.63 -0.42 16.10
N GLU A 71 13.66 -1.33 16.14
CA GLU A 71 13.56 -2.38 17.15
C GLU A 71 14.56 -3.51 16.91
N PHE A 72 14.73 -3.94 15.66
CA PHE A 72 15.64 -5.04 15.29
C PHE A 72 17.10 -4.61 15.10
N ALA A 73 17.37 -3.32 14.89
CA ALA A 73 18.73 -2.81 14.83
C ALA A 73 19.38 -2.85 16.22
N GLY A 74 20.12 -3.92 16.51
CA GLY A 74 21.15 -3.92 17.56
C GLY A 74 22.30 -2.94 17.26
N ALA A 75 23.49 -3.17 17.84
CA ALA A 75 24.66 -2.27 17.77
C ALA A 75 25.18 -1.91 16.35
N GLY A 76 24.64 -2.51 15.28
CA GLY A 76 25.02 -2.29 13.88
C GLY A 76 24.05 -1.48 13.02
N GLY A 77 23.01 -0.84 13.61
CA GLY A 77 22.20 0.24 13.01
C GLY A 77 21.81 0.09 11.53
N SER A 78 20.72 -0.63 11.22
CA SER A 78 20.19 -0.62 9.84
C SER A 78 19.72 0.79 9.44
N PRO A 79 19.97 1.24 8.19
CA PRO A 79 19.58 2.58 7.78
C PRO A 79 18.05 2.73 7.79
N LEU A 80 17.57 3.79 8.43
CA LEU A 80 16.14 4.12 8.49
C LEU A 80 15.58 4.64 7.17
N THR A 81 16.46 5.08 6.27
CA THR A 81 16.12 5.48 4.91
C THR A 81 16.22 4.27 3.99
N PHE A 82 15.13 3.97 3.29
CA PHE A 82 15.09 2.90 2.30
C PHE A 82 14.11 3.21 1.19
N GLN A 83 14.41 2.67 0.01
CA GLN A 83 13.48 2.64 -1.10
C GLN A 83 12.47 1.51 -0.86
N MET A 84 11.19 1.81 -1.09
CA MET A 84 10.11 0.82 -1.07
C MET A 84 9.27 1.10 -2.30
N ASP A 85 9.35 0.20 -3.25
CA ASP A 85 8.65 0.27 -4.52
C ASP A 85 7.18 -0.13 -4.35
N VAL A 86 6.37 0.18 -5.36
CA VAL A 86 4.96 -0.21 -5.42
C VAL A 86 4.83 -1.40 -6.38
N PRO A 87 4.06 -2.44 -6.04
CA PRO A 87 3.31 -2.64 -4.80
C PRO A 87 4.18 -3.13 -3.63
N ALA A 88 3.82 -2.73 -2.39
CA ALA A 88 4.46 -3.21 -1.17
C ALA A 88 4.00 -4.63 -0.82
N THR A 89 4.48 -5.62 -1.56
CA THR A 89 4.12 -7.03 -1.36
C THR A 89 4.78 -7.60 -0.11
N MET A 90 4.20 -8.67 0.43
CA MET A 90 4.68 -9.33 1.65
C MET A 90 6.18 -9.69 1.60
N PRO A 91 6.74 -10.26 0.51
CA PRO A 91 8.17 -10.56 0.43
C PRO A 91 9.05 -9.31 0.55
N ILE A 92 8.68 -8.23 -0.16
CA ILE A 92 9.40 -6.94 -0.10
C ILE A 92 9.35 -6.37 1.32
N VAL A 93 8.17 -6.36 1.95
CA VAL A 93 8.01 -5.84 3.32
C VAL A 93 8.85 -6.65 4.32
N LYS A 94 8.84 -7.98 4.25
CA LYS A 94 9.63 -8.85 5.14
C LYS A 94 11.13 -8.59 5.01
N GLU A 95 11.62 -8.50 3.78
CA GLU A 95 13.03 -8.20 3.50
C GLU A 95 13.39 -6.80 4.03
N LEU A 96 12.54 -5.81 3.78
CA LEU A 96 12.78 -4.46 4.26
C LEU A 96 12.72 -4.37 5.79
N CYS A 97 11.97 -5.23 6.49
CA CYS A 97 12.00 -5.30 7.95
C CYS A 97 13.29 -5.90 8.52
N GLY A 98 14.15 -6.52 7.71
CA GLY A 98 15.38 -7.16 8.16
C GLY A 98 15.17 -8.54 8.79
N LEU A 99 14.04 -9.19 8.49
CA LEU A 99 13.81 -10.58 8.89
C LEU A 99 14.53 -11.50 7.92
N ASP A 100 15.29 -12.47 8.45
CA ASP A 100 15.84 -13.56 7.63
C ASP A 100 14.68 -14.33 6.99
N VAL A 101 14.49 -14.15 5.69
CA VAL A 101 13.56 -14.96 4.90
C VAL A 101 14.23 -16.31 4.69
N VAL A 102 14.03 -17.22 5.65
CA VAL A 102 14.56 -18.60 5.61
C VAL A 102 14.04 -19.39 4.39
N GLU A 103 13.03 -18.90 3.69
CA GLU A 103 12.47 -19.52 2.49
C GLU A 103 12.55 -18.59 1.27
N ARG A 104 13.76 -18.35 0.77
CA ARG A 104 13.93 -17.82 -0.60
C ARG A 104 13.80 -18.90 -1.68
N TYR A 105 13.71 -20.20 -1.33
CA TYR A 105 13.80 -21.33 -2.27
C TYR A 105 13.04 -22.62 -1.88
N LEU A 106 11.89 -22.53 -1.24
CA LEU A 106 10.91 -23.64 -1.23
C LEU A 106 9.63 -23.15 -1.93
#